data_AF-A0A1B9N2A3-F1
#
_entry.id   AF-A0A1B9N2A3-F1
#
_cell.length_a   1.000
_cell.length_b   1.000
_cell.length_c   1.000
_cell.angle_alpha   90.00
_cell.angle_beta   90.00
_cell.angle_gamma   90.00
#
_symmetry.space_group_name_H-M   'P 1'
#
loop_
_entity.id
_entity.type
_entity.pdbx_description
1 polymer ?
#
loop_
_entity_poly.entity_id
_entity_poly.type
_entity_poly.pdbx_seq_one_letter_code
_entity_poly.pdbx_strand_id
1 'polypeptide(L)'
;MKDLFCFDKMLTPSFIIIVYWIALVIIGFSAFTIILSSFALFTYSFTAGLFTFFTGIITFVVGFISTRIGFELICVLFNINHNIQKLANEKTDSEKKEESSSINTIN
;
A
#
# COMPACT_ATOMS: atom_id res chain seq x y z
N MET A 1 11.01 22.97 -14.34
CA MET A 1 10.26 22.31 -13.24
C MET A 1 10.24 20.81 -13.51
N LYS A 2 11.44 20.24 -13.52
CA LYS A 2 11.72 18.81 -13.67
C LYS A 2 11.91 18.28 -12.25
N ASP A 3 11.69 16.98 -12.04
CA ASP A 3 12.00 16.23 -10.81
C ASP A 3 10.87 15.90 -9.81
N LEU A 4 9.59 15.94 -10.23
CA LEU A 4 8.52 15.26 -9.45
C LEU A 4 8.20 13.84 -9.97
N PHE A 5 8.54 13.51 -11.22
CA PHE A 5 8.13 12.26 -11.88
C PHE A 5 9.19 11.15 -11.93
N CYS A 6 10.47 11.44 -11.65
CA CYS A 6 11.48 10.39 -11.43
C CYS A 6 11.35 9.74 -10.04
N PHE A 7 10.62 10.38 -9.13
CA PHE A 7 10.30 9.80 -7.84
C PHE A 7 9.28 8.67 -8.01
N ASP A 8 8.20 8.84 -8.78
CA ASP A 8 7.08 7.87 -8.89
C ASP A 8 7.51 6.41 -9.26
N LYS A 9 8.44 6.29 -10.20
CA LYS A 9 8.96 5.00 -10.70
C LYS A 9 9.89 4.27 -9.73
N MET A 10 10.44 4.97 -8.72
CA MET A 10 11.23 4.38 -7.62
C MET A 10 10.50 4.44 -6.26
N LEU A 11 9.54 5.35 -6.13
CA LEU A 11 8.69 5.56 -4.96
C LEU A 11 7.73 4.41 -4.78
N THR A 12 7.03 3.96 -5.83
CA THR A 12 6.00 2.93 -5.70
C THR A 12 6.50 1.67 -4.96
N PRO A 13 7.64 1.06 -5.33
CA PRO A 13 8.15 -0.09 -4.59
C PRO A 13 8.73 0.28 -3.20
N SER A 14 9.35 1.45 -3.02
CA SER A 14 10.02 1.77 -1.75
C SER A 14 9.09 2.38 -0.69
N PHE A 15 8.06 3.13 -1.12
CA PHE A 15 7.06 3.76 -0.27
C PHE A 15 6.14 2.72 0.36
N ILE A 16 5.70 1.72 -0.41
CA ILE A 16 4.81 0.68 0.10
C ILE A 16 5.46 -0.17 1.19
N ILE A 17 6.78 -0.34 1.15
CA ILE A 17 7.56 -1.04 2.17
C ILE A 17 7.55 -0.27 3.51
N ILE A 18 7.63 1.06 3.47
CA ILE A 18 7.55 1.91 4.67
C ILE A 18 6.15 1.83 5.28
N VAL A 19 5.12 1.94 4.44
CA VAL A 19 3.72 1.86 4.89
C VAL A 19 3.39 0.46 5.44
N TYR A 20 3.94 -0.61 4.83
CA TYR A 20 3.83 -1.98 5.32
C TYR A 20 4.39 -2.13 6.74
N TRP A 21 5.59 -1.60 6.99
CA TRP A 21 6.21 -1.62 8.32
C TRP A 21 5.36 -0.89 9.36
N ILE A 22 4.84 0.29 9.02
CA ILE A 22 3.96 1.07 9.90
C ILE A 22 2.66 0.33 10.21
N ALA A 23 2.02 -0.27 9.20
CA ALA A 23 0.80 -1.04 9.40
C ALA A 23 1.07 -2.26 10.29
N LEU A 24 2.19 -2.96 10.07
CA LEU A 24 2.59 -4.09 10.89
C LEU A 24 2.80 -3.69 12.36
N VAL A 25 3.45 -2.54 12.61
CA VAL A 25 3.63 -1.99 13.96
C VAL A 25 2.27 -1.66 14.58
N ILE A 26 1.33 -1.06 13.84
CA ILE A 26 0.00 -0.73 14.34
C ILE A 26 -0.78 -1.99 14.72
N ILE A 27 -0.79 -3.03 13.86
CA ILE A 27 -1.45 -4.30 14.16
C ILE A 27 -0.81 -4.95 15.40
N GLY A 28 0.52 -4.97 15.47
CA GLY A 28 1.24 -5.50 16.62
C GLY A 28 0.90 -4.77 17.92
N PHE A 29 0.91 -3.44 17.88
CA PHE A 29 0.58 -2.61 19.04
C PHE A 29 -0.89 -2.74 19.44
N SER A 30 -1.80 -2.80 18.47
CA SER A 30 -3.23 -3.02 18.72
C SER A 30 -3.50 -4.38 19.36
N ALA A 31 -2.89 -5.45 18.87
CA ALA A 31 -3.02 -6.76 19.50
C ALA A 31 -2.43 -6.76 20.93
N PHE A 32 -1.28 -6.10 21.11
CA PHE A 32 -0.62 -5.99 22.40
C PHE A 32 -1.49 -5.24 23.43
N THR A 33 -2.13 -4.13 23.05
CA THR A 33 -3.02 -3.39 23.94
C THR A 33 -4.29 -4.16 24.27
N ILE A 34 -4.83 -4.96 23.35
CA ILE A 34 -5.98 -5.83 23.60
C ILE A 34 -5.62 -6.92 24.62
N ILE A 35 -4.44 -7.53 24.50
CA ILE A 35 -3.96 -8.52 25.47
C ILE A 35 -3.76 -7.87 26.85
N LEU A 36 -3.14 -6.69 26.90
CA LEU A 36 -2.92 -5.96 28.16
C LEU A 36 -4.24 -5.56 28.85
N SER A 37 -5.22 -5.11 28.08
CA SER A 37 -6.55 -4.75 28.59
C SER A 37 -7.36 -5.98 29.04
N SER A 38 -7.14 -7.16 28.44
CA SER A 38 -7.78 -8.40 28.86
C SER A 38 -7.45 -8.76 30.32
N PHE A 39 -6.21 -8.53 30.76
CA PHE A 39 -5.81 -8.75 32.15
C PHE A 39 -6.51 -7.81 33.13
N ALA A 40 -6.71 -6.55 32.76
CA ALA A 40 -7.48 -5.61 33.57
C ALA A 40 -8.95 -6.03 33.68
N LEU A 41 -9.53 -6.55 32.58
CA LEU A 41 -10.91 -6.99 32.53
C LEU A 41 -11.18 -8.25 33.38
N PHE A 42 -10.19 -9.14 33.54
CA PHE A 42 -10.33 -10.32 34.39
C PHE A 42 -10.66 -9.98 35.85
N THR A 43 -10.17 -8.84 36.35
CA THR A 43 -10.45 -8.36 37.71
C THR A 43 -11.90 -7.93 37.89
N TYR A 44 -12.54 -7.42 36.83
CA TYR A 44 -13.93 -6.98 36.87
C TYR A 44 -14.91 -8.10 36.52
N SER A 45 -14.58 -8.91 35.50
CA SER A 45 -15.47 -9.95 34.98
C SER A 45 -14.67 -10.99 34.21
N PHE A 46 -14.61 -12.20 34.78
CA PHE A 46 -13.88 -13.34 34.22
C PHE A 46 -14.32 -13.68 32.78
N THR A 47 -15.64 -13.70 32.51
CA THR A 47 -16.18 -13.97 31.18
C THR A 47 -15.77 -12.93 30.13
N ALA A 48 -15.74 -11.64 30.53
CA ALA A 48 -15.37 -10.56 29.63
C ALA A 48 -13.87 -10.62 29.30
N GLY A 49 -13.02 -10.84 30.30
CA GLY A 49 -11.57 -11.02 30.10
C GLY A 49 -11.24 -12.18 29.17
N LEU A 50 -11.93 -13.31 29.33
CA LEU A 50 -11.76 -14.48 28.46
C LEU A 50 -12.15 -14.14 27.01
N PHE A 51 -13.30 -13.49 26.81
CA PHE A 51 -13.75 -13.09 25.47
C PHE A 51 -12.78 -12.12 24.80
N THR A 52 -12.33 -11.08 25.51
CA THR A 52 -11.36 -10.09 24.98
C THR A 52 -10.00 -10.74 24.67
N PHE A 53 -9.58 -11.74 25.43
CA PHE A 53 -8.35 -12.46 25.15
C PHE A 53 -8.42 -13.22 23.80
N PHE A 54 -9.52 -13.97 23.58
CA PHE A 54 -9.74 -14.65 22.30
C PHE A 54 -9.88 -13.66 21.14
N THR A 55 -10.59 -12.54 21.34
CA THR A 55 -10.73 -11.52 20.30
C THR A 55 -9.39 -10.86 19.99
N GLY A 56 -8.48 -10.71 20.96
CA GLY A 56 -7.11 -10.25 20.75
C GLY A 56 -6.31 -11.16 19.82
N ILE A 57 -6.34 -12.48 20.06
CA ILE A 57 -5.70 -13.48 19.17
C ILE A 57 -6.29 -13.40 17.76
N ILE A 58 -7.61 -13.34 17.64
CA ILE A 58 -8.31 -13.29 16.35
C ILE A 58 -7.98 -12.00 15.61
N THR A 59 -7.99 -10.86 16.31
CA THR A 59 -7.65 -9.55 15.75
C THR A 59 -6.21 -9.51 15.27
N PHE A 60 -5.28 -10.16 15.97
CA PHE A 60 -3.90 -10.28 15.50
C PHE A 60 -3.79 -11.04 14.19
N VAL A 61 -4.43 -12.22 14.09
CA VAL A 61 -4.38 -13.07 12.89
C VAL A 61 -5.10 -12.40 11.71
N VAL A 62 -6.34 -11.92 11.95
CA VAL A 62 -7.15 -11.27 10.93
C VAL A 62 -6.55 -9.93 10.51
N GLY A 63 -6.01 -9.16 11.45
CA GLY A 63 -5.32 -7.90 11.16
C GLY A 63 -4.08 -8.12 10.31
N PHE A 64 -3.26 -9.14 10.64
CA PHE A 64 -2.07 -9.47 9.88
C PHE A 64 -2.39 -9.97 8.46
N ILE A 65 -3.39 -10.87 8.31
CA ILE A 65 -3.77 -11.39 6.99
C ILE A 65 -4.41 -10.32 6.11
N SER A 66 -5.28 -9.48 6.68
CA SER A 66 -5.95 -8.39 5.96
C SER A 66 -4.93 -7.35 5.50
N THR A 67 -3.95 -7.05 6.34
CA THR A 67 -2.81 -6.20 5.99
C THR A 67 -2.06 -6.78 4.79
N ARG A 68 -1.68 -8.06 4.82
CA ARG A 68 -0.99 -8.72 3.70
C ARG A 68 -1.77 -8.59 2.39
N ILE A 69 -3.05 -8.97 2.40
CA ILE A 69 -3.89 -8.96 1.19
C ILE A 69 -4.13 -7.52 0.69
N GLY A 70 -4.36 -6.58 1.61
CA GLY A 70 -4.63 -5.18 1.28
C GLY A 70 -3.41 -4.50 0.63
N PHE A 71 -2.22 -4.73 1.16
CA PHE A 71 -0.98 -4.19 0.58
C PHE A 71 -0.66 -4.79 -0.78
N GLU A 72 -0.90 -6.09 -0.99
CA GLU A 72 -0.74 -6.70 -2.31
C GLU A 72 -1.68 -6.06 -3.33
N LEU A 73 -2.96 -5.87 -2.99
CA LEU A 73 -3.94 -5.23 -3.87
C LEU A 73 -3.58 -3.77 -4.19
N ILE A 74 -3.13 -3.00 -3.19
CA ILE A 74 -2.73 -1.60 -3.42
C ILE A 74 -1.49 -1.54 -4.33
N CYS A 75 -0.53 -2.46 -4.16
CA CYS A 75 0.65 -2.57 -5.01
C CYS A 75 0.30 -2.94 -6.45
N VAL A 76 -0.62 -3.88 -6.63
CA VAL A 76 -1.13 -4.30 -7.95
C VAL A 76 -1.83 -3.14 -8.66
N LEU A 77 -2.67 -2.38 -7.94
CA LEU A 77 -3.37 -1.23 -8.51
C LEU A 77 -2.38 -0.15 -9.00
N PHE A 78 -1.33 0.10 -8.21
CA PHE A 78 -0.29 1.05 -8.57
C PHE A 78 0.51 0.60 -9.81
N ASN A 79 0.79 -0.69 -9.91
CA ASN A 79 1.46 -1.28 -11.07
C ASN A 79 0.63 -1.09 -12.37
N ILE A 80 -0.70 -1.25 -12.29
CA ILE A 80 -1.61 -1.00 -13.42
C ILE A 80 -1.55 0.47 -13.83
N ASN A 81 -1.68 1.39 -12.87
CA ASN A 81 -1.67 2.84 -13.15
C ASN A 81 -0.37 3.29 -13.83
N HIS A 82 0.77 2.78 -13.39
CA HIS A 82 2.06 3.05 -14.02
C HIS A 82 2.12 2.54 -15.47
N ASN A 83 1.54 1.37 -15.74
CA ASN A 83 1.50 0.81 -17.09
C ASN A 83 0.64 1.64 -18.05
N ILE A 84 -0.51 2.16 -17.58
CA ILE A 84 -1.38 3.05 -18.36
C ILE A 84 -0.67 4.37 -18.71
N GLN A 85 0.08 4.95 -17.76
CA GLN A 85 0.87 6.16 -18.01
C GLN A 85 1.95 5.96 -19.09
N LYS A 86 2.59 4.79 -19.12
CA LYS A 86 3.58 4.45 -20.16
C LYS A 86 2.95 4.41 -21.54
N LEU A 87 1.78 3.80 -21.66
CA LEU A 87 1.05 3.68 -22.92
C LEU A 87 0.53 5.03 -23.43
N ALA A 88 0.24 5.98 -22.55
CA ALA A 88 -0.17 7.33 -22.95
C ALA A 88 1.00 8.13 -23.56
N ASN A 89 2.19 8.01 -22.97
CA ASN A 89 3.39 8.73 -23.45
C ASN A 89 3.92 8.18 -24.80
N GLU A 90 3.78 6.88 -25.07
CA GLU A 90 4.21 6.30 -26.36
C GLU A 90 3.40 6.83 -27.56
N LYS A 91 2.13 7.23 -27.36
CA LYS A 91 1.30 7.77 -28.45
C LYS A 91 1.70 9.20 -28.81
N THR A 92 2.01 10.02 -27.80
CA THR A 92 2.46 11.40 -27.99
C THR A 92 3.82 11.49 -28.66
N ASP A 93 4.73 10.53 -28.44
CA ASP A 93 6.03 10.49 -29.13
C ASP A 93 5.89 10.06 -30.60
N SER A 94 4.91 9.20 -30.90
CA SER A 94 4.61 8.74 -32.25
C SER A 94 4.07 9.87 -33.15
N GLU A 95 3.19 10.74 -32.62
CA GLU A 95 2.69 11.92 -33.35
C GLU A 95 3.80 12.97 -33.59
N LYS A 96 4.71 13.17 -32.63
CA LYS A 96 5.83 14.11 -32.79
C LYS A 96 6.85 13.67 -33.84
N LYS A 97 7.01 12.36 -34.03
CA LYS A 97 7.95 11.79 -35.00
C LYS A 97 7.44 11.91 -36.45
N GLU A 98 6.13 11.80 -36.66
CA GLU A 98 5.50 12.04 -37.97
C GLU A 98 5.52 13.53 -38.37
N GLU A 99 5.31 14.44 -37.43
CA GLU A 99 5.35 15.89 -37.69
C GLU A 99 6.78 16.36 -38.05
N SER A 100 7.81 15.88 -37.34
CA SER A 100 9.20 16.27 -37.60
C SER A 100 9.79 15.64 -38.88
N SER A 101 9.31 14.48 -39.31
CA SER A 101 9.70 13.87 -40.60
C SER A 101 9.05 14.58 -41.79
N SER A 102 7.83 15.09 -41.61
CA SER A 102 7.11 15.82 -42.65
C SER A 102 7.74 17.20 -42.90
N ILE A 103 8.18 17.92 -41.87
CA ILE A 103 8.83 19.23 -42.01
C ILE A 103 10.20 19.14 -42.71
N ASN A 104 10.96 18.05 -42.48
CA ASN A 104 12.29 17.85 -43.11
C ASN A 104 12.21 17.42 -44.59
N THR A 105 11.03 17.05 -45.09
CA THR A 105 10.85 16.68 -46.50
C THR A 105 10.45 17.88 -47.37
N ILE A 106 10.09 19.01 -46.75
CA ILE A 106 9.59 20.22 -47.44
C ILE A 106 10.71 21.28 -47.59
N ASN A 107 11.89 21.06 -46.99
CA ASN A 107 13.10 21.89 -47.12
C ASN A 107 14.15 21.23 -48.00
#